data_AF-A0A352T4P3-F1
#
_entry.id   AF-A0A352T4P3-F1
#
_cell.length_a   1.000
_cell.length_b   1.000
_cell.length_c   1.000
_cell.angle_alpha   90.00
_cell.angle_beta   90.00
_cell.angle_gamma   90.00
#
_symmetry.space_group_name_H-M   'P 1'
#
loop_
_entity.id
_entity.type
_entity.pdbx_description
1 polymer ?
#
loop_
_entity_poly.entity_id
_entity_poly.type
_entity_poly.pdbx_seq_one_letter_code
_entity_poly.pdbx_strand_id
1 'polypeptide(L)'
;MSKFYGGCDAGSTYTKCVILNEDGKIVADVTKRSRINPVLSAKDALDTAISQVDGLNSAEELSYLIGTGYGRNKVPFADENISEISCHAMGVHVTDPSVKAIIDIGGQDVKGIAIDTDGTVLNFAMNDKCAAGTGRFFESMARAFEMSLDDFSKLSLSAKNVIPITAQCAVFAESEVISLVGEGKPMDEIAAGIELSVAKRCFVMAKKAGVVDSVTLTGGCAKNEGLKQAIEKVLKVKVVELPVDPQLMGALGAAEYARQKGRVKQ
;
A
#
# COMPACT_ATOMS: atom_id res chain seq x y z
N MET A 1 -26.44 15.36 -15.37
CA MET A 1 -26.06 14.76 -14.08
C MET A 1 -24.55 14.66 -14.07
N SER A 2 -23.90 15.07 -12.99
CA SER A 2 -22.45 14.91 -12.83
C SER A 2 -22.11 13.42 -12.84
N LYS A 3 -21.10 13.01 -13.62
CA LYS A 3 -20.65 11.61 -13.63
C LYS A 3 -19.58 11.37 -12.58
N PHE A 4 -19.64 10.18 -12.00
CA PHE A 4 -18.69 9.69 -11.01
C PHE A 4 -18.13 8.35 -11.43
N TYR A 5 -16.87 8.11 -11.07
CA TYR A 5 -16.12 6.92 -11.43
C TYR A 5 -15.48 6.33 -10.19
N GLY A 6 -15.65 5.03 -9.98
CA GLY A 6 -15.21 4.35 -8.77
C GLY A 6 -14.01 3.43 -8.99
N GLY A 7 -13.15 3.37 -8.00
CA GLY A 7 -12.12 2.33 -7.85
C GLY A 7 -12.24 1.69 -6.49
N CYS A 8 -12.30 0.35 -6.43
CA CYS A 8 -12.33 -0.40 -5.18
C CYS A 8 -11.17 -1.40 -5.14
N ASP A 9 -10.18 -1.10 -4.30
CA ASP A 9 -9.07 -1.99 -3.99
C ASP A 9 -9.44 -2.87 -2.78
N ALA A 10 -9.88 -4.10 -3.08
CA ALA A 10 -10.20 -5.12 -2.09
C ALA A 10 -8.92 -5.86 -1.64
N GLY A 11 -8.13 -5.21 -0.78
CA GLY A 11 -6.92 -5.79 -0.22
C GLY A 11 -7.18 -6.85 0.86
N SER A 12 -6.14 -7.61 1.19
CA SER A 12 -6.19 -8.67 2.21
C SER A 12 -6.36 -8.16 3.64
N THR A 13 -5.88 -6.95 3.90
CA THR A 13 -5.86 -6.34 5.25
C THR A 13 -6.71 -5.09 5.32
N TYR A 14 -6.73 -4.30 4.25
CA TYR A 14 -7.58 -3.12 4.11
C TYR A 14 -8.24 -3.07 2.75
N THR A 15 -9.52 -2.71 2.72
CA THR A 15 -10.27 -2.35 1.52
C THR A 15 -10.26 -0.83 1.40
N LYS A 16 -9.95 -0.34 0.20
CA LYS A 16 -9.89 1.10 -0.10
C LYS A 16 -10.81 1.41 -1.27
N CYS A 17 -11.53 2.52 -1.20
CA CYS A 17 -12.32 3.02 -2.32
C CYS A 17 -11.99 4.48 -2.59
N VAL A 18 -11.99 4.86 -3.85
CA VAL A 18 -11.84 6.24 -4.31
C VAL A 18 -12.92 6.51 -5.35
N ILE A 19 -13.58 7.65 -5.25
CA ILE A 19 -14.54 8.15 -6.24
C ILE A 19 -13.96 9.41 -6.85
N LEU A 20 -13.88 9.43 -8.18
CA LEU A 20 -13.49 10.58 -8.98
C LEU A 20 -14.70 11.23 -9.63
N ASN A 21 -14.68 12.55 -9.76
CA ASN A 21 -15.58 13.27 -10.66
C ASN A 21 -15.05 13.25 -12.11
N GLU A 22 -15.80 13.87 -13.03
CA GLU A 22 -15.41 13.98 -14.44
C GLU A 22 -14.02 14.62 -14.65
N ASP A 23 -13.64 15.60 -13.83
CA ASP A 23 -12.35 16.29 -13.93
C ASP A 23 -11.16 15.45 -13.40
N GLY A 24 -11.43 14.26 -12.84
CA GLY A 24 -10.40 13.42 -12.22
C GLY A 24 -10.03 13.84 -10.79
N LYS A 25 -10.85 14.67 -10.14
CA LYS A 25 -10.65 15.03 -8.72
C LYS A 25 -11.27 13.98 -7.82
N ILE A 26 -10.56 13.62 -6.74
CA ILE A 26 -11.11 12.81 -5.66
C ILE A 26 -12.22 13.59 -4.97
N VAL A 27 -13.44 13.03 -4.99
CA VAL A 27 -14.61 13.59 -4.28
C VAL A 27 -15.00 12.77 -3.06
N ALA A 28 -14.53 11.53 -2.97
CA ALA A 28 -14.62 10.70 -1.79
C ALA A 28 -13.50 9.67 -1.78
N ASP A 29 -13.06 9.30 -0.59
CA ASP A 29 -12.18 8.17 -0.37
C ASP A 29 -12.51 7.46 0.95
N VAL A 30 -12.09 6.20 1.05
CA VAL A 30 -12.21 5.43 2.28
C VAL A 30 -11.08 4.42 2.38
N THR A 31 -10.63 4.16 3.61
CA THR A 31 -9.79 3.02 3.96
C THR A 31 -10.40 2.31 5.16
N LYS A 32 -10.82 1.04 4.98
CA LYS A 32 -11.42 0.22 6.05
C LYS A 32 -10.66 -1.08 6.21
N ARG A 33 -10.58 -1.60 7.44
CA ARG A 33 -10.02 -2.93 7.69
C ARG A 33 -10.84 -3.99 6.93
N SER A 34 -10.18 -4.84 6.17
CA SER A 34 -10.83 -5.92 5.44
C SER A 34 -11.40 -6.95 6.42
N ARG A 35 -12.60 -7.42 6.11
CA ARG A 35 -13.20 -8.60 6.72
C ARG A 35 -12.69 -9.84 5.97
N ILE A 36 -12.92 -11.02 6.56
CA ILE A 36 -12.60 -12.30 5.92
C ILE A 36 -13.33 -12.45 4.58
N ASN A 37 -14.57 -11.97 4.50
CA ASN A 37 -15.33 -11.97 3.25
C ASN A 37 -15.03 -10.69 2.44
N PRO A 38 -14.37 -10.80 1.27
CA PRO A 38 -14.02 -9.63 0.45
C PRO A 38 -15.25 -8.94 -0.15
N VAL A 39 -16.35 -9.66 -0.42
CA VAL A 39 -17.60 -9.05 -0.93
C VAL A 39 -18.18 -8.10 0.11
N LEU A 40 -18.26 -8.54 1.38
CA LEU A 40 -18.77 -7.71 2.47
C LEU A 40 -17.85 -6.51 2.73
N SER A 41 -16.54 -6.68 2.59
CA SER A 41 -15.56 -5.60 2.77
C SER A 41 -15.68 -4.54 1.67
N ALA A 42 -15.76 -4.98 0.41
CA ALA A 42 -15.94 -4.12 -0.74
C ALA A 42 -17.26 -3.37 -0.68
N LYS A 43 -18.37 -4.05 -0.37
CA LYS A 43 -19.67 -3.41 -0.22
C LYS A 43 -19.64 -2.33 0.87
N ASP A 44 -19.17 -2.67 2.06
CA ASP A 44 -19.10 -1.76 3.20
C ASP A 44 -18.23 -0.51 2.91
N ALA A 45 -17.11 -0.70 2.19
CA ALA A 45 -16.25 0.40 1.78
C ALA A 45 -16.90 1.27 0.68
N LEU A 46 -17.51 0.66 -0.35
CA LEU A 46 -18.22 1.37 -1.40
C LEU A 46 -19.38 2.18 -0.84
N ASP A 47 -20.24 1.58 -0.01
CA ASP A 47 -21.38 2.25 0.63
C ASP A 47 -20.89 3.46 1.44
N THR A 48 -19.76 3.32 2.16
CA THR A 48 -19.17 4.42 2.93
C THR A 48 -18.64 5.55 2.01
N ALA A 49 -17.93 5.22 0.94
CA ALA A 49 -17.42 6.22 -0.01
C ALA A 49 -18.55 6.94 -0.76
N ILE A 50 -19.59 6.21 -1.17
CA ILE A 50 -20.77 6.76 -1.85
C ILE A 50 -21.50 7.75 -0.94
N SER A 51 -21.64 7.43 0.35
CA SER A 51 -22.33 8.31 1.31
C SER A 51 -21.66 9.68 1.52
N GLN A 52 -20.43 9.87 1.04
CA GLN A 52 -19.73 11.16 1.08
C GLN A 52 -20.00 12.04 -0.14
N VAL A 53 -20.69 11.54 -1.17
CA VAL A 53 -20.93 12.23 -2.43
C VAL A 53 -22.40 12.59 -2.58
N ASP A 54 -22.70 13.90 -2.56
CA ASP A 54 -24.06 14.38 -2.78
C ASP A 54 -24.58 13.99 -4.18
N GLY A 55 -25.75 13.36 -4.23
CA GLY A 55 -26.40 12.95 -5.47
C GLY A 55 -25.94 11.62 -6.05
N LEU A 56 -25.13 10.83 -5.31
CA LEU A 56 -24.81 9.45 -5.61
C LEU A 56 -25.40 8.54 -4.52
N ASN A 57 -26.32 7.64 -4.88
CA ASN A 57 -27.05 6.82 -3.91
C ASN A 57 -26.59 5.36 -3.88
N SER A 58 -25.99 4.86 -4.96
CA SER A 58 -25.55 3.48 -5.05
C SER A 58 -24.39 3.28 -6.02
N ALA A 59 -23.74 2.12 -5.96
CA ALA A 59 -22.59 1.80 -6.81
C ALA A 59 -22.98 1.66 -8.28
N GLU A 60 -24.23 1.28 -8.56
CA GLU A 60 -24.80 1.15 -9.90
C GLU A 60 -25.01 2.50 -10.60
N GLU A 61 -25.01 3.61 -9.86
CA GLU A 61 -25.06 4.97 -10.41
C GLU A 61 -23.68 5.48 -10.84
N LEU A 62 -22.60 4.78 -10.49
CA LEU A 62 -21.27 5.08 -11.01
C LEU A 62 -21.24 4.84 -12.53
N SER A 63 -20.64 5.76 -13.28
CA SER A 63 -20.50 5.61 -14.73
C SER A 63 -19.54 4.48 -15.12
N TYR A 64 -18.61 4.16 -14.23
CA TYR A 64 -17.76 2.98 -14.32
C TYR A 64 -17.19 2.65 -12.94
N LEU A 65 -17.07 1.38 -12.61
CA LEU A 65 -16.45 0.89 -11.38
C LEU A 65 -15.40 -0.19 -11.71
N ILE A 66 -14.18 -0.01 -11.22
CA ILE A 66 -13.11 -1.00 -11.35
C ILE A 66 -12.75 -1.61 -10.01
N GLY A 67 -12.77 -2.95 -9.97
CA GLY A 67 -12.23 -3.72 -8.86
C GLY A 67 -10.73 -3.98 -9.01
N THR A 68 -9.97 -3.85 -7.93
CA THR A 68 -8.55 -4.21 -7.86
C THR A 68 -8.19 -4.85 -6.52
N GLY A 69 -6.91 -5.18 -6.32
CA GLY A 69 -6.42 -5.90 -5.15
C GLY A 69 -6.65 -7.42 -5.21
N TYR A 70 -6.30 -8.09 -4.10
CA TYR A 70 -6.43 -9.54 -3.93
C TYR A 70 -7.88 -10.03 -4.17
N GLY A 71 -8.85 -9.26 -3.65
CA GLY A 71 -10.28 -9.54 -3.73
C GLY A 71 -10.98 -8.98 -4.97
N ARG A 72 -10.27 -8.50 -6.00
CA ARG A 72 -10.85 -7.82 -7.17
C ARG A 72 -12.07 -8.52 -7.78
N ASN A 73 -12.00 -9.84 -7.92
CA ASN A 73 -13.09 -10.67 -8.49
C ASN A 73 -14.34 -10.77 -7.61
N LYS A 74 -14.34 -10.10 -6.45
CA LYS A 74 -15.40 -10.12 -5.44
C LYS A 74 -15.91 -8.71 -5.13
N VAL A 75 -15.43 -7.68 -5.84
CA VAL A 75 -15.99 -6.33 -5.74
C VAL A 75 -17.37 -6.34 -6.41
N PRO A 76 -18.45 -6.05 -5.66
CA PRO A 76 -19.79 -6.05 -6.22
C PRO A 76 -19.95 -4.89 -7.20
N PHE A 77 -20.71 -5.12 -8.28
CA PHE A 77 -21.03 -4.11 -9.31
C PHE A 77 -19.84 -3.56 -10.10
N ALA A 78 -18.64 -4.13 -9.95
CA ALA A 78 -17.50 -3.76 -10.78
C ALA A 78 -17.76 -4.14 -12.25
N ASP A 79 -17.62 -3.19 -13.15
CA ASP A 79 -17.68 -3.40 -14.59
C ASP A 79 -16.51 -4.26 -15.08
N GLU A 80 -15.33 -4.02 -14.51
CA GLU A 80 -14.09 -4.71 -14.84
C GLU A 80 -13.17 -4.85 -13.63
N ASN A 81 -12.22 -5.78 -13.74
CA ASN A 81 -11.16 -5.95 -12.76
C ASN A 81 -9.79 -5.70 -13.40
N ILE A 82 -8.96 -4.89 -12.74
CA ILE A 82 -7.59 -4.60 -13.16
C ILE A 82 -6.62 -5.05 -12.08
N SER A 83 -5.41 -5.46 -12.48
CA SER A 83 -4.34 -5.82 -11.54
C SER A 83 -3.98 -4.65 -10.62
N GLU A 84 -3.74 -4.94 -9.34
CA GLU A 84 -3.30 -3.91 -8.38
C GLU A 84 -1.95 -3.31 -8.76
N ILE A 85 -1.09 -4.05 -9.46
CA ILE A 85 0.20 -3.55 -9.95
C ILE A 85 -0.04 -2.39 -10.92
N SER A 86 -0.95 -2.59 -11.89
CA SER A 86 -1.33 -1.56 -12.85
C SER A 86 -2.03 -0.38 -12.17
N CYS A 87 -2.92 -0.66 -11.22
CA CYS A 87 -3.63 0.39 -10.51
C CYS A 87 -2.69 1.22 -9.61
N HIS A 88 -1.75 0.61 -8.89
CA HIS A 88 -0.75 1.37 -8.12
C HIS A 88 0.12 2.24 -9.03
N ALA A 89 0.58 1.69 -10.17
CA ALA A 89 1.34 2.45 -11.16
C ALA A 89 0.55 3.66 -11.68
N MET A 90 -0.72 3.46 -12.08
CA MET A 90 -1.59 4.53 -12.56
C MET A 90 -1.90 5.56 -11.46
N GLY A 91 -2.21 5.11 -10.24
CA GLY A 91 -2.51 5.98 -9.10
C GLY A 91 -1.34 6.88 -8.73
N VAL A 92 -0.12 6.33 -8.74
CA VAL A 92 1.10 7.12 -8.56
C VAL A 92 1.32 8.06 -9.74
N HIS A 93 1.16 7.60 -10.99
CA HIS A 93 1.38 8.43 -12.17
C HIS A 93 0.47 9.67 -12.21
N VAL A 94 -0.81 9.54 -11.89
CA VAL A 94 -1.73 10.70 -11.85
C VAL A 94 -1.49 11.62 -10.66
N THR A 95 -0.83 11.11 -9.61
CA THR A 95 -0.49 11.89 -8.42
C THR A 95 0.83 12.65 -8.62
N ASP A 96 1.85 11.98 -9.17
CA ASP A 96 3.14 12.56 -9.54
C ASP A 96 3.77 11.78 -10.72
N PRO A 97 3.74 12.31 -11.95
CA PRO A 97 4.28 11.64 -13.14
C PRO A 97 5.82 11.60 -13.19
N SER A 98 6.49 12.31 -12.28
CA SER A 98 7.96 12.29 -12.15
C SER A 98 8.48 11.04 -11.43
N VAL A 99 7.61 10.33 -10.69
CA VAL A 99 7.94 9.06 -10.05
C VAL A 99 8.07 7.97 -11.11
N LYS A 100 9.18 7.21 -11.05
CA LYS A 100 9.48 6.11 -12.00
C LYS A 100 9.47 4.74 -11.36
N ALA A 101 9.34 4.70 -10.04
CA ALA A 101 9.35 3.45 -9.31
C ALA A 101 8.53 3.49 -8.03
N ILE A 102 7.96 2.34 -7.70
CA ILE A 102 7.17 2.12 -6.49
C ILE A 102 7.76 0.96 -5.72
N ILE A 103 7.84 1.13 -4.41
CA ILE A 103 7.90 0.02 -3.48
C ILE A 103 6.56 -0.02 -2.74
N ASP A 104 5.73 -0.99 -3.10
CA ASP A 104 4.43 -1.21 -2.48
C ASP A 104 4.60 -2.22 -1.34
N ILE A 105 4.34 -1.78 -0.11
CA ILE A 105 4.44 -2.65 1.07
C ILE A 105 3.04 -2.82 1.67
N GLY A 106 2.43 -3.95 1.32
CA GLY A 106 1.12 -4.35 1.79
C GLY A 106 1.16 -5.10 3.13
N GLY A 107 -0.01 -5.58 3.54
CA GLY A 107 -0.14 -6.37 4.77
C GLY A 107 0.39 -7.80 4.64
N GLN A 108 0.46 -8.35 3.42
CA GLN A 108 0.83 -9.76 3.18
C GLN A 108 1.86 -9.97 2.07
N ASP A 109 2.16 -8.92 1.30
CA ASP A 109 3.14 -8.97 0.22
C ASP A 109 3.93 -7.66 0.14
N VAL A 110 5.01 -7.70 -0.64
CA VAL A 110 5.81 -6.54 -1.01
C VAL A 110 6.12 -6.60 -2.50
N LYS A 111 6.05 -5.45 -3.17
CA LYS A 111 6.25 -5.33 -4.62
C LYS A 111 7.23 -4.21 -4.94
N GLY A 112 8.06 -4.44 -5.95
CA GLY A 112 8.78 -3.40 -6.67
C GLY A 112 8.12 -3.24 -8.04
N ILE A 113 7.84 -2.01 -8.45
CA ILE A 113 7.16 -1.71 -9.71
C ILE A 113 7.95 -0.59 -10.40
N ALA A 114 8.34 -0.80 -11.65
CA ALA A 114 8.87 0.24 -12.53
C ALA A 114 7.75 0.78 -13.41
N ILE A 115 7.63 2.10 -13.49
CA ILE A 115 6.57 2.81 -14.21
C ILE A 115 7.15 3.39 -15.50
N ASP A 116 6.44 3.23 -16.61
CA ASP A 116 6.75 3.88 -17.88
C ASP A 116 6.26 5.35 -17.89
N THR A 117 6.56 6.07 -18.96
CA THR A 117 6.25 7.50 -19.16
C THR A 117 4.75 7.81 -19.22
N ASP A 118 3.92 6.82 -19.57
CA ASP A 118 2.46 6.93 -19.68
C ASP A 118 1.71 6.37 -18.44
N GLY A 119 2.44 6.01 -17.39
CA GLY A 119 1.87 5.45 -16.16
C GLY A 119 1.62 3.94 -16.22
N THR A 120 1.94 3.27 -17.33
CA THR A 120 1.86 1.81 -17.42
C THR A 120 3.04 1.12 -16.72
N VAL A 121 2.92 -0.18 -16.51
CA VAL A 121 3.93 -0.98 -15.82
C VAL A 121 5.01 -1.41 -16.82
N LEU A 122 6.23 -0.94 -16.64
CA LEU A 122 7.38 -1.36 -17.43
C LEU A 122 7.86 -2.76 -17.00
N ASN A 123 7.97 -2.97 -15.69
CA ASN A 123 8.37 -4.24 -15.09
C ASN A 123 7.96 -4.28 -13.61
N PHE A 124 7.83 -5.48 -13.04
CA PHE A 124 7.55 -5.62 -11.61
C PHE A 124 8.17 -6.90 -11.03
N ALA A 125 8.35 -6.90 -9.71
CA ALA A 125 8.70 -8.09 -8.94
C ALA A 125 7.93 -8.08 -7.62
N MET A 126 7.51 -9.24 -7.15
CA MET A 126 6.74 -9.35 -5.91
C MET A 126 7.18 -10.55 -5.07
N ASN A 127 6.96 -10.43 -3.76
CA ASN A 127 7.06 -11.51 -2.81
C ASN A 127 5.78 -11.58 -1.98
N ASP A 128 5.00 -12.63 -2.20
CA ASP A 128 3.71 -12.93 -1.56
C ASP A 128 3.75 -14.20 -0.70
N LYS A 129 4.90 -14.89 -0.64
CA LYS A 129 5.05 -16.17 0.06
C LYS A 129 5.56 -16.03 1.49
N CYS A 130 6.03 -14.84 1.87
CA CYS A 130 6.74 -14.63 3.12
C CYS A 130 6.26 -13.37 3.85
N ALA A 131 5.81 -13.53 5.10
CA ALA A 131 5.35 -12.42 5.92
C ALA A 131 6.47 -11.47 6.38
N ALA A 132 7.73 -11.92 6.40
CA ALA A 132 8.85 -11.22 7.05
C ALA A 132 9.23 -9.85 6.45
N GLY A 133 8.61 -9.46 5.33
CA GLY A 133 8.82 -8.15 4.69
C GLY A 133 7.54 -7.33 4.54
N THR A 134 6.53 -7.57 5.37
CA THR A 134 5.15 -7.10 5.15
C THR A 134 4.55 -6.49 6.42
N GLY A 135 3.41 -5.81 6.29
CA GLY A 135 2.68 -5.25 7.44
C GLY A 135 2.35 -6.26 8.53
N ARG A 136 2.09 -7.52 8.20
CA ARG A 136 1.82 -8.56 9.20
C ARG A 136 3.02 -8.81 10.13
N PHE A 137 4.24 -8.65 9.63
CA PHE A 137 5.43 -8.75 10.46
C PHE A 137 5.49 -7.57 11.43
N PHE A 138 5.25 -6.34 10.98
CA PHE A 138 5.18 -5.18 11.87
C PHE A 138 4.08 -5.28 12.92
N GLU A 139 2.89 -5.78 12.56
CA GLU A 139 1.82 -6.04 13.52
C GLU A 139 2.26 -7.04 14.61
N SER A 140 3.08 -8.04 14.27
CA SER A 140 3.64 -9.00 15.24
C SER A 140 4.71 -8.36 16.11
N MET A 141 5.63 -7.58 15.53
CA MET A 141 6.66 -6.88 16.29
C MET A 141 6.07 -5.86 17.27
N ALA A 142 5.08 -5.06 16.84
CA ALA A 142 4.40 -4.11 17.71
C ALA A 142 3.74 -4.81 18.92
N ARG A 143 3.14 -6.00 18.71
CA ARG A 143 2.60 -6.82 19.82
C ARG A 143 3.69 -7.35 20.73
N ALA A 144 4.80 -7.84 20.19
CA ALA A 144 5.94 -8.32 20.99
C ALA A 144 6.57 -7.20 21.84
N PHE A 145 6.45 -5.96 21.39
CA PHE A 145 6.88 -4.76 22.10
C PHE A 145 5.79 -4.16 23.01
N GLU A 146 4.60 -4.77 23.05
CA GLU A 146 3.43 -4.30 23.81
C GLU A 146 3.03 -2.84 23.52
N MET A 147 3.10 -2.43 22.25
CA MET A 147 2.80 -1.06 21.80
C MET A 147 1.88 -1.01 20.60
N SER A 148 1.37 0.18 20.29
CA SER A 148 0.61 0.41 19.07
C SER A 148 1.51 0.32 17.84
N LEU A 149 0.92 0.01 16.68
CA LEU A 149 1.66 -0.02 15.42
C LEU A 149 2.22 1.38 15.05
N ASP A 150 1.49 2.43 15.41
CA ASP A 150 1.90 3.82 15.19
C ASP A 150 3.12 4.19 16.05
N ASP A 151 3.12 3.82 17.33
CA ASP A 151 4.27 4.05 18.21
C ASP A 151 5.49 3.26 17.75
N PHE A 152 5.30 1.98 17.39
CA PHE A 152 6.35 1.14 16.84
C PHE A 152 7.00 1.76 15.60
N SER A 153 6.19 2.33 14.70
CA SER A 153 6.66 2.90 13.44
C SER A 153 7.64 4.07 13.60
N LYS A 154 7.62 4.75 14.75
CA LYS A 154 8.49 5.90 15.07
C LYS A 154 9.65 5.53 15.99
N LEU A 155 9.56 4.38 16.66
CA LEU A 155 10.48 3.99 17.72
C LEU A 155 11.94 3.93 17.25
N SER A 156 12.18 3.49 16.02
CA SER A 156 13.54 3.41 15.47
C SER A 156 14.19 4.78 15.18
N LEU A 157 13.42 5.87 15.12
CA LEU A 157 13.91 7.19 14.74
C LEU A 157 14.83 7.81 15.79
N SER A 158 14.72 7.39 17.06
CA SER A 158 15.61 7.84 18.15
C SER A 158 16.85 6.96 18.33
N ALA A 159 16.93 5.84 17.60
CA ALA A 159 17.98 4.84 17.79
C ALA A 159 19.36 5.39 17.43
N LYS A 160 20.32 5.21 18.35
CA LYS A 160 21.72 5.61 18.13
C LYS A 160 22.53 4.52 17.43
N ASN A 161 22.20 3.27 17.69
CA ASN A 161 22.79 2.10 17.04
C ASN A 161 21.69 1.20 16.47
N VAL A 162 22.11 0.17 15.75
CA VAL A 162 21.22 -0.85 15.19
C VAL A 162 21.59 -2.18 15.79
N ILE A 163 20.66 -2.85 16.46
CA ILE A 163 20.80 -4.25 16.85
C ILE A 163 20.27 -5.11 15.70
N PRO A 164 21.13 -5.83 14.96
CA PRO A 164 20.68 -6.57 13.79
C PRO A 164 19.78 -7.74 14.17
N ILE A 165 18.64 -7.88 13.48
CA ILE A 165 17.83 -9.10 13.52
C ILE A 165 18.41 -10.10 12.52
N THR A 166 18.87 -11.24 13.03
CA THR A 166 19.57 -12.27 12.25
C THR A 166 18.62 -13.27 11.61
N ALA A 167 17.48 -13.53 12.24
CA ALA A 167 16.49 -14.46 11.74
C ALA A 167 15.82 -13.96 10.45
N GLN A 168 15.76 -14.84 9.45
CA GLN A 168 15.12 -14.53 8.16
C GLN A 168 13.61 -14.77 8.17
N CYS A 169 13.16 -15.78 8.92
CA CYS A 169 11.75 -16.14 9.07
C CYS A 169 11.07 -15.24 10.11
N ALA A 170 9.86 -14.76 9.81
CA ALA A 170 9.10 -13.90 10.72
C ALA A 170 8.90 -14.51 12.11
N VAL A 171 8.63 -15.83 12.19
CA VAL A 171 8.41 -16.55 13.45
C VAL A 171 9.68 -16.60 14.31
N PHE A 172 10.83 -16.87 13.67
CA PHE A 172 12.11 -16.90 14.39
C PHE A 172 12.59 -15.49 14.73
N ALA A 173 12.29 -14.50 13.89
CA ALA A 173 12.57 -13.09 14.19
C ALA A 173 11.75 -12.60 15.39
N GLU A 174 10.48 -12.98 15.51
CA GLU A 174 9.67 -12.70 16.69
C GLU A 174 10.28 -13.31 17.97
N SER A 175 10.75 -14.56 17.88
CA SER A 175 11.42 -15.23 19.01
C SER A 175 12.74 -14.55 19.40
N GLU A 176 13.56 -14.17 18.41
CA GLU A 176 14.80 -13.42 18.62
C GLU A 176 14.53 -12.07 19.28
N VAL A 177 13.51 -11.34 18.80
CA VAL A 177 13.06 -10.06 19.34
C VAL A 177 12.62 -10.19 20.80
N ILE A 178 11.80 -11.19 21.12
CA ILE A 178 11.35 -11.43 22.51
C ILE A 178 12.54 -11.68 23.44
N SER A 179 13.55 -12.44 22.99
CA SER A 179 14.79 -12.65 23.75
C SER A 179 15.53 -11.34 23.99
N LEU A 180 15.74 -10.53 22.95
CA LEU A 180 16.45 -9.25 23.06
C LEU A 180 15.73 -8.27 23.99
N VAL A 181 14.40 -8.22 23.93
CA VAL A 181 13.57 -7.42 24.85
C VAL A 181 13.70 -7.96 26.28
N GLY A 182 13.62 -9.28 26.49
CA GLY A 182 13.78 -9.92 27.80
C GLY A 182 15.18 -9.73 28.42
N GLU A 183 16.21 -9.58 27.59
CA GLU A 183 17.58 -9.22 27.99
C GLU A 183 17.75 -7.73 28.35
N GLY A 184 16.71 -6.91 28.17
CA GLY A 184 16.75 -5.48 28.46
C GLY A 184 17.56 -4.66 27.44
N LYS A 185 17.69 -5.14 26.19
CA LYS A 185 18.34 -4.36 25.12
C LYS A 185 17.48 -3.13 24.76
N PRO A 186 18.10 -2.02 24.30
CA PRO A 186 17.36 -0.83 23.90
C PRO A 186 16.34 -1.13 22.79
N MET A 187 15.06 -0.90 23.06
CA MET A 187 13.97 -1.26 22.16
C MET A 187 14.00 -0.46 20.84
N ASP A 188 14.44 0.79 20.88
CA ASP A 188 14.67 1.62 19.69
C ASP A 188 15.74 1.03 18.76
N GLU A 189 16.83 0.52 19.31
CA GLU A 189 17.88 -0.13 18.52
C GLU A 189 17.45 -1.49 17.96
N ILE A 190 16.60 -2.25 18.67
CA ILE A 190 15.96 -3.46 18.13
C ILE A 190 15.00 -3.09 16.99
N ALA A 191 14.15 -2.07 17.19
CA ALA A 191 13.23 -1.58 16.17
C ALA A 191 13.98 -1.14 14.90
N ALA A 192 15.09 -0.42 15.04
CA ALA A 192 15.94 -0.06 13.90
C ALA A 192 16.49 -1.29 13.14
N GLY A 193 16.78 -2.38 13.86
CA GLY A 193 17.15 -3.67 13.28
C GLY A 193 16.03 -4.31 12.45
N ILE A 194 14.81 -4.26 12.98
CA ILE A 194 13.59 -4.76 12.32
C ILE A 194 13.33 -3.95 11.03
N GLU A 195 13.33 -2.63 11.12
CA GLU A 195 13.11 -1.74 9.96
C GLU A 195 14.16 -1.98 8.87
N LEU A 196 15.43 -2.10 9.25
CA LEU A 196 16.50 -2.40 8.31
C LEU A 196 16.34 -3.78 7.66
N SER A 197 15.83 -4.76 8.41
CA SER A 197 15.57 -6.11 7.90
C SER A 197 14.48 -6.09 6.82
N VAL A 198 13.40 -5.34 7.04
CA VAL A 198 12.32 -5.19 6.05
C VAL A 198 12.78 -4.35 4.84
N ALA A 199 13.50 -3.25 5.07
CA ALA A 199 14.03 -2.39 4.02
C ALA A 199 14.94 -3.16 3.04
N LYS A 200 15.80 -4.07 3.54
CA LYS A 200 16.63 -4.94 2.69
C LYS A 200 15.79 -5.88 1.81
N ARG A 201 14.64 -6.36 2.28
CA ARG A 201 13.73 -7.20 1.47
C ARG A 201 13.05 -6.36 0.39
N CYS A 202 12.62 -5.14 0.72
CA CYS A 202 12.08 -4.17 -0.23
C CYS A 202 13.08 -3.86 -1.35
N PHE A 203 14.35 -3.65 -0.99
CA PHE A 203 15.45 -3.43 -1.95
C PHE A 203 15.59 -4.56 -2.98
N VAL A 204 15.44 -5.82 -2.56
CA VAL A 204 15.52 -6.96 -3.50
C VAL A 204 14.38 -6.90 -4.53
N MET A 205 13.16 -6.53 -4.11
CA MET A 205 12.02 -6.40 -5.04
C MET A 205 12.23 -5.22 -6.00
N ALA A 206 12.62 -4.05 -5.47
CA ALA A 206 12.95 -2.88 -6.27
C ALA A 206 14.03 -3.20 -7.32
N LYS A 207 15.14 -3.83 -6.91
CA LYS A 207 16.22 -4.23 -7.81
C LYS A 207 15.77 -5.18 -8.91
N LYS A 208 14.92 -6.17 -8.60
CA LYS A 208 14.40 -7.14 -9.59
C LYS A 208 13.44 -6.49 -10.59
N ALA A 209 12.67 -5.50 -10.15
CA ALA A 209 11.79 -4.73 -11.03
C ALA A 209 12.57 -3.74 -11.93
N GLY A 210 13.88 -3.57 -11.72
CA GLY A 210 14.67 -2.57 -12.46
C GLY A 210 14.37 -1.15 -12.01
N VAL A 211 13.94 -0.97 -10.75
CA VAL A 211 13.71 0.34 -10.15
C VAL A 211 15.01 1.14 -10.19
N VAL A 212 14.96 2.24 -10.94
CA VAL A 212 15.96 3.30 -10.97
C VAL A 212 15.37 4.54 -10.29
N ASP A 213 16.22 5.48 -9.90
CA ASP A 213 15.96 6.86 -9.44
C ASP A 213 14.49 7.35 -9.40
N SER A 214 14.13 8.14 -8.39
CA SER A 214 12.74 8.63 -8.15
C SER A 214 11.78 7.52 -7.74
N VAL A 215 11.91 7.11 -6.46
CA VAL A 215 11.14 6.03 -5.83
C VAL A 215 10.14 6.62 -4.87
N THR A 216 8.89 6.17 -4.93
CA THR A 216 7.90 6.40 -3.87
C THR A 216 7.54 5.10 -3.15
N LEU A 217 6.91 5.23 -1.97
CA LEU A 217 6.36 4.12 -1.21
C LEU A 217 4.83 4.13 -1.27
N THR A 218 4.22 2.98 -1.49
CA THR A 218 2.76 2.83 -1.44
C THR A 218 2.34 1.72 -0.47
N GLY A 219 1.04 1.64 -0.22
CA GLY A 219 0.47 0.67 0.71
C GLY A 219 0.50 1.16 2.16
N GLY A 220 -0.09 0.38 3.07
CA GLY A 220 -0.24 0.81 4.47
C GLY A 220 1.09 0.99 5.19
N CYS A 221 2.12 0.20 4.83
CA CYS A 221 3.43 0.31 5.48
C CYS A 221 4.26 1.49 4.98
N ALA A 222 3.85 2.19 3.91
CA ALA A 222 4.47 3.46 3.53
C ALA A 222 4.31 4.54 4.61
N LYS A 223 3.32 4.39 5.50
CA LYS A 223 3.10 5.25 6.67
C LYS A 223 4.06 4.97 7.83
N ASN A 224 4.87 3.91 7.75
CA ASN A 224 5.87 3.63 8.76
C ASN A 224 7.11 4.52 8.53
N GLU A 225 7.28 5.52 9.39
CA GLU A 225 8.36 6.52 9.28
C GLU A 225 9.76 5.90 9.45
N GLY A 226 9.91 4.95 10.37
CA GLY A 226 11.13 4.19 10.58
C GLY A 226 11.49 3.34 9.36
N LEU A 227 10.50 2.66 8.77
CA LEU A 227 10.69 1.90 7.53
C LEU A 227 11.12 2.80 6.39
N LYS A 228 10.46 3.95 6.21
CA LYS A 228 10.84 4.92 5.19
C LYS A 228 12.30 5.34 5.36
N GLN A 229 12.72 5.72 6.57
CA GLN A 229 14.12 6.09 6.85
C GLN A 229 15.09 4.95 6.54
N ALA A 230 14.74 3.71 6.90
CA ALA A 230 15.54 2.53 6.62
C ALA A 230 15.64 2.24 5.11
N ILE A 231 14.54 2.40 4.35
CA ILE A 231 14.52 2.23 2.90
C ILE A 231 15.39 3.28 2.22
N GLU A 232 15.27 4.56 2.60
CA GLU A 232 16.12 5.63 2.07
C GLU A 232 17.61 5.33 2.29
N LYS A 233 17.95 4.83 3.48
CA LYS A 233 19.33 4.44 3.82
C LYS A 233 19.84 3.27 2.98
N VAL A 234 19.00 2.26 2.73
CA VAL A 234 19.37 1.07 1.95
C VAL A 234 19.49 1.39 0.46
N LEU A 235 18.55 2.17 -0.10
CA LEU A 235 18.55 2.56 -1.51
C LEU A 235 19.54 3.69 -1.82
N LYS A 236 19.93 4.48 -0.81
CA LYS A 236 20.68 5.73 -0.99
C LYS A 236 19.95 6.74 -1.88
N VAL A 237 18.63 6.72 -1.82
CA VAL A 237 17.72 7.59 -2.58
C VAL A 237 16.67 8.13 -1.61
N LYS A 238 16.26 9.38 -1.79
CA LYS A 238 15.14 9.97 -1.04
C LYS A 238 13.82 9.47 -1.59
N VAL A 239 12.91 9.09 -0.70
CA VAL A 239 11.56 8.71 -1.09
C VAL A 239 10.80 9.97 -1.51
N VAL A 240 10.15 9.91 -2.66
CA VAL A 240 9.24 10.96 -3.13
C VAL A 240 7.95 10.86 -2.34
N GLU A 241 7.59 11.94 -1.65
CA GLU A 241 6.33 12.04 -0.91
C GLU A 241 5.18 12.38 -1.84
N LEU A 242 4.10 11.62 -1.73
CA LEU A 242 2.88 11.88 -2.49
C LEU A 242 1.93 12.77 -1.67
N PRO A 243 1.24 13.74 -2.31
CA PRO A 243 0.23 14.58 -1.65
C PRO A 243 -1.06 13.85 -1.27
N VAL A 244 -1.23 12.60 -1.72
CA VAL A 244 -2.38 11.74 -1.45
C VAL A 244 -1.92 10.56 -0.61
N ASP A 245 -2.78 10.07 0.29
CA ASP A 245 -2.47 8.94 1.16
C ASP A 245 -1.92 7.75 0.33
N PRO A 246 -0.69 7.28 0.61
CA PRO A 246 -0.04 6.22 -0.15
C PRO A 246 -0.80 4.87 -0.10
N GLN A 247 -1.70 4.68 0.86
CA GLN A 247 -2.54 3.50 0.97
C GLN A 247 -3.71 3.51 -0.03
N LEU A 248 -4.05 4.66 -0.61
CA LEU A 248 -5.14 4.82 -1.59
C LEU A 248 -4.71 4.59 -3.04
N MET A 249 -3.42 4.47 -3.34
CA MET A 249 -2.90 4.47 -4.72
C MET A 249 -3.53 3.41 -5.62
N GLY A 250 -3.74 2.19 -5.12
CA GLY A 250 -4.44 1.14 -5.87
C GLY A 250 -5.89 1.50 -6.19
N ALA A 251 -6.64 2.07 -5.23
CA ALA A 251 -8.01 2.49 -5.46
C ALA A 251 -8.09 3.71 -6.40
N LEU A 252 -7.16 4.66 -6.26
CA LEU A 252 -7.06 5.85 -7.11
C LEU A 252 -6.79 5.46 -8.57
N GLY A 253 -5.80 4.60 -8.83
CA GLY A 253 -5.53 4.19 -10.20
C GLY A 253 -6.66 3.33 -10.80
N ALA A 254 -7.36 2.53 -9.99
CA ALA A 254 -8.58 1.85 -10.43
C ALA A 254 -9.65 2.86 -10.85
N ALA A 255 -9.89 3.91 -10.06
CA ALA A 255 -10.85 4.95 -10.36
C ALA A 255 -10.47 5.76 -11.61
N GLU A 256 -9.17 6.01 -11.83
CA GLU A 256 -8.70 6.68 -13.05
C GLU A 256 -8.91 5.81 -14.30
N TYR A 257 -8.57 4.52 -14.24
CA TYR A 257 -8.89 3.60 -15.34
C TYR A 257 -10.41 3.57 -15.61
N ALA A 258 -11.22 3.64 -14.55
CA ALA A 258 -12.67 3.67 -14.66
C ALA A 258 -13.13 4.94 -15.40
N ARG A 259 -12.56 6.10 -15.06
CA ARG A 259 -12.80 7.39 -15.74
C ARG A 259 -12.41 7.35 -17.21
N GLN A 260 -11.26 6.79 -17.55
CA GLN A 260 -10.79 6.65 -18.93
C GLN A 260 -11.74 5.77 -19.76
N LYS A 261 -12.15 4.60 -19.23
CA LYS A 261 -13.05 3.66 -19.92
C LYS A 261 -14.48 4.17 -20.03
N GLY A 262 -15.03 4.74 -18.95
CA GLY A 262 -16.39 5.27 -18.93
C GLY A 262 -16.59 6.50 -19.82
N ARG A 263 -15.51 7.18 -20.23
CA ARG A 263 -15.53 8.23 -21.26
C ARG A 263 -15.57 7.69 -22.69
N VAL A 264 -15.00 6.50 -22.95
CA VAL A 264 -14.94 5.88 -24.29
C VAL A 264 -16.20 5.09 -24.63
N LYS A 265 -16.95 4.60 -23.64
CA LYS A 265 -18.23 3.88 -23.85
C LYS A 265 -19.41 4.77 -24.28
N GLN A 266 -19.19 6.06 -24.50
CA GLN A 266 -20.19 7.06 -24.91
C GLN A 266 -19.96 7.48 -26.36
#